data_AF-A0A966TH67-F1
#
_entry.id   AF-A0A966TH67-F1
#
_cell.length_a   1.000
_cell.length_b   1.000
_cell.length_c   1.000
_cell.angle_alpha   90.00
_cell.angle_beta   90.00
_cell.angle_gamma   90.00
#
_symmetry.space_group_name_H-M   'P 1'
#
loop_
_entity.id
_entity.type
_entity.pdbx_description
1 polymer ?
#
loop_
_entity_poly.entity_id
_entity_poly.type
_entity_poly.pdbx_seq_one_letter_code
_entity_poly.pdbx_strand_id
1 'polypeptide(L)'
;MGRKNSKKKQQQRKHHQASVAQVVKGTLELTRSGMGYVLVDQLETDIMVRPGDLHTALHGDVVKVAIRERKANGRMQGVVKEVVKRKRNEFIGQLQMGNGFAFFVAETDKPMPDIFIPKQLLQGARQGDRVVVKVIKWADGADKRPMGEVMTILKEEDMNDAAMKEILLEAGFPLSFSDEAIEESARLSESISPEEVSKRRDCRSVLTFTIDPVDAKDFDDAISFQRLPNGWFEIGVHIADVSHYVEPGTVLDAEAYARATSVYLPDRVNPMLPEHISNVLCSLRPHEEKLTFSTLFTITPQGQIKDQWIGRTVIYSDHRFTYEEVQAIIEEKNGLYADEVLQLNQLARLFRAARFKQGAINFSSQEVRFKLNEKG
;
A
#
# COMPACT_ATOMS: atom_id res chain seq x y z
N MET A 1 -92.61 -15.76 9.60
CA MET A 1 -91.57 -16.79 9.35
C MET A 1 -90.67 -16.27 8.23
N GLY A 2 -89.35 -16.21 8.26
CA GLY A 2 -88.36 -16.56 9.26
C GLY A 2 -87.05 -15.83 8.95
N ARG A 3 -86.29 -15.49 9.99
CA ARG A 3 -84.93 -14.93 9.89
C ARG A 3 -84.00 -15.94 9.20
N LYS A 4 -83.23 -15.50 8.20
CA LYS A 4 -82.05 -16.24 7.70
C LYS A 4 -80.79 -15.40 7.88
N ASN A 5 -79.95 -15.90 8.79
CA ASN A 5 -78.55 -15.53 9.00
C ASN A 5 -77.74 -15.64 7.70
N SER A 6 -76.91 -14.62 7.39
CA SER A 6 -75.69 -14.84 6.61
C SER A 6 -74.49 -14.29 7.39
N LYS A 7 -73.62 -15.21 7.84
CA LYS A 7 -72.35 -14.91 8.48
C LYS A 7 -71.37 -14.42 7.41
N LYS A 8 -70.96 -13.16 7.46
CA LYS A 8 -69.78 -12.65 6.72
C LYS A 8 -68.50 -13.15 7.41
N LYS A 9 -67.73 -13.98 6.71
CA LYS A 9 -66.33 -14.32 7.06
C LYS A 9 -65.46 -13.07 6.92
N GLN A 10 -64.97 -12.54 8.04
CA GLN A 10 -63.86 -11.58 8.05
C GLN A 10 -62.55 -12.33 7.73
N GLN A 11 -61.97 -12.06 6.57
CA GLN A 11 -60.58 -12.39 6.29
C GLN A 11 -59.68 -11.46 7.13
N GLN A 12 -59.09 -12.01 8.19
CA GLN A 12 -58.01 -11.35 8.91
C GLN A 12 -56.80 -11.22 7.98
N ARG A 13 -56.49 -9.99 7.58
CA ARG A 13 -55.18 -9.62 7.05
C ARG A 13 -54.14 -9.85 8.15
N LYS A 14 -53.33 -10.89 8.02
CA LYS A 14 -52.13 -11.07 8.85
C LYS A 14 -51.16 -9.93 8.54
N HIS A 15 -51.08 -8.96 9.45
CA HIS A 15 -49.95 -8.05 9.54
C HIS A 15 -48.69 -8.89 9.78
N HIS A 16 -47.83 -9.01 8.76
CA HIS A 16 -46.46 -9.47 8.97
C HIS A 16 -45.76 -8.35 9.74
N GLN A 17 -45.50 -8.56 11.03
CA GLN A 17 -44.53 -7.76 11.76
C GLN A 17 -43.19 -7.89 11.04
N ALA A 18 -42.65 -6.76 10.56
CA ALA A 18 -41.32 -6.71 9.96
C ALA A 18 -40.30 -7.14 11.01
N SER A 19 -39.73 -8.34 10.86
CA SER A 19 -38.53 -8.73 11.58
C SER A 19 -37.45 -7.70 11.29
N VAL A 20 -36.81 -7.15 12.32
CA VAL A 20 -35.67 -6.23 12.16
C VAL A 20 -34.66 -6.91 11.24
N ALA A 21 -34.44 -6.34 10.05
CA ALA A 21 -33.52 -6.90 9.08
C ALA A 21 -32.12 -6.92 9.71
N GLN A 22 -31.53 -8.11 9.83
CA GLN A 22 -30.17 -8.24 10.33
C GLN A 22 -29.23 -7.52 9.35
N VAL A 23 -28.51 -6.52 9.85
CA VAL A 23 -27.50 -5.78 9.09
C VAL A 23 -26.13 -6.33 9.43
N VAL A 24 -25.38 -6.76 8.42
CA VAL A 24 -24.02 -7.29 8.58
C VAL A 24 -23.05 -6.53 7.68
N LYS A 25 -21.76 -6.52 8.06
CA LYS A 25 -20.68 -5.89 7.31
C LYS A 25 -19.88 -6.96 6.57
N GLY A 26 -19.53 -6.71 5.31
CA GLY A 26 -18.75 -7.64 4.50
C GLY A 26 -18.20 -7.00 3.23
N THR A 27 -17.45 -7.76 2.45
CA THR A 27 -16.84 -7.33 1.19
C THR A 27 -17.72 -7.74 0.02
N LEU A 28 -18.02 -6.81 -0.88
CA LEU A 28 -18.86 -7.04 -2.06
C LEU A 28 -18.05 -7.55 -3.25
N GLU A 29 -18.43 -8.70 -3.79
CA GLU A 29 -17.92 -9.20 -5.07
C GLU A 29 -19.00 -9.16 -6.15
N LEU A 30 -18.75 -8.41 -7.22
CA LEU A 30 -19.61 -8.40 -8.41
C LEU A 30 -19.18 -9.41 -9.47
N THR A 31 -20.17 -10.03 -10.12
CA THR A 31 -19.98 -10.77 -11.38
C THR A 31 -20.10 -9.84 -12.60
N ARG A 32 -19.74 -10.34 -13.78
CA ARG A 32 -19.95 -9.62 -15.05
C ARG A 32 -21.41 -9.28 -15.33
N SER A 33 -22.34 -10.09 -14.81
CA SER A 33 -23.79 -9.85 -14.95
C SER A 33 -24.34 -8.81 -13.96
N GLY A 34 -23.51 -8.29 -13.05
CA GLY A 34 -23.93 -7.33 -12.03
C GLY A 34 -24.58 -7.95 -10.80
N MET A 35 -24.61 -9.27 -10.69
CA MET A 35 -24.98 -9.93 -9.45
C MET A 35 -23.86 -9.72 -8.43
N GLY A 36 -24.23 -9.30 -7.22
CA GLY A 36 -23.32 -9.12 -6.11
C GLY A 36 -23.39 -10.25 -5.10
N TYR A 37 -22.27 -10.53 -4.45
CA TYR A 37 -22.14 -11.46 -3.34
C TYR A 37 -21.36 -10.77 -2.23
N VAL A 38 -21.95 -10.65 -1.04
CA VAL A 38 -21.27 -10.05 0.10
C VAL A 38 -20.70 -11.17 0.96
N LEU A 39 -19.37 -11.24 1.03
CA LEU A 39 -18.63 -12.16 1.88
C LEU A 39 -18.51 -11.57 3.28
N VAL A 40 -18.86 -12.36 4.29
CA VAL A 40 -18.85 -11.95 5.70
C VAL A 40 -18.07 -13.03 6.45
N ASP A 41 -16.99 -12.66 7.12
CA ASP A 41 -16.06 -13.61 7.77
C ASP A 41 -16.75 -14.59 8.74
N GLN A 42 -17.85 -14.15 9.37
CA GLN A 42 -18.61 -14.95 10.34
C GLN A 42 -19.70 -15.82 9.71
N LEU A 43 -19.89 -15.76 8.38
CA LEU A 43 -20.90 -16.53 7.66
C LEU A 43 -20.22 -17.48 6.68
N GLU A 44 -20.61 -18.76 6.72
CA GLU A 44 -20.13 -19.75 5.76
C GLU A 44 -20.71 -19.55 4.35
N THR A 45 -21.81 -18.81 4.23
CA THR A 45 -22.48 -18.53 2.96
C THR A 45 -22.57 -17.04 2.70
N ASP A 46 -22.36 -16.68 1.44
CA ASP A 46 -22.45 -15.32 0.96
C ASP A 46 -23.90 -14.79 0.93
N ILE A 47 -24.02 -13.46 0.94
CA ILE A 47 -25.30 -12.79 0.81
C ILE A 47 -25.42 -12.27 -0.62
N MET A 48 -26.33 -12.86 -1.38
CA MET A 48 -26.58 -12.44 -2.76
C MET A 48 -27.31 -11.09 -2.79
N VAL A 49 -26.83 -10.17 -3.61
CA VAL A 49 -27.41 -8.84 -3.84
C VAL A 49 -27.71 -8.68 -5.33
N ARG A 50 -28.93 -8.26 -5.66
CA ARG A 50 -29.33 -8.02 -7.06
C ARG A 50 -28.83 -6.66 -7.54
N PRO A 51 -28.65 -6.44 -8.86
CA PRO A 51 -28.15 -5.17 -9.39
C PRO A 51 -28.86 -3.93 -8.85
N GLY A 52 -30.20 -3.94 -8.78
CA GLY A 52 -30.99 -2.81 -8.26
C GLY A 52 -30.88 -2.57 -6.75
N ASP A 53 -30.28 -3.50 -6.01
CA ASP A 53 -30.09 -3.45 -4.55
C ASP A 53 -28.63 -3.13 -4.15
N LEU A 54 -27.74 -2.86 -5.12
CA LEU A 54 -26.35 -2.45 -4.89
C LEU A 54 -26.20 -0.96 -4.56
N HIS A 55 -27.17 -0.14 -4.98
CA HIS A 55 -27.08 1.32 -4.95
C HIS A 55 -25.78 1.81 -5.60
N THR A 56 -24.90 2.50 -4.86
CA THR A 56 -23.63 3.02 -5.37
C THR A 56 -22.44 2.10 -5.11
N ALA A 57 -22.63 0.92 -4.53
CA ALA A 57 -21.54 0.02 -4.19
C ALA A 57 -20.90 -0.60 -5.43
N LEU A 58 -19.57 -0.68 -5.42
CA LEU A 58 -18.76 -1.25 -6.49
C LEU A 58 -18.06 -2.54 -6.05
N HIS A 59 -17.54 -3.27 -7.02
CA HIS A 59 -16.75 -4.47 -6.77
C HIS A 59 -15.57 -4.18 -5.82
N GLY A 60 -15.45 -4.98 -4.76
CA GLY A 60 -14.42 -4.89 -3.73
C GLY A 60 -14.73 -3.95 -2.57
N ASP A 61 -15.84 -3.20 -2.63
CA ASP A 61 -16.23 -2.31 -1.53
C ASP A 61 -16.60 -3.10 -0.26
N VAL A 62 -16.27 -2.54 0.90
CA VAL A 62 -16.78 -3.01 2.18
C VAL A 62 -18.12 -2.33 2.43
N VAL A 63 -19.18 -3.12 2.56
CA VAL A 63 -20.56 -2.66 2.63
C VAL A 63 -21.26 -3.15 3.89
N LYS A 64 -22.26 -2.40 4.36
CA LYS A 64 -23.31 -2.93 5.25
C LYS A 64 -24.46 -3.42 4.39
N VAL A 65 -24.84 -4.68 4.56
CA VAL A 65 -25.94 -5.32 3.85
C VAL A 65 -27.05 -5.71 4.84
N ALA A 66 -28.28 -5.34 4.53
CA ALA A 66 -29.46 -5.77 5.28
C ALA A 66 -30.03 -7.04 4.64
N ILE A 67 -30.10 -8.14 5.39
CA ILE A 67 -30.67 -9.40 4.92
C ILE A 67 -32.19 -9.24 4.84
N ARG A 68 -32.76 -9.38 3.63
CA ARG A 68 -34.21 -9.31 3.37
C ARG A 68 -34.87 -10.68 3.42
N GLU A 69 -34.20 -11.70 2.88
CA GLU A 69 -34.76 -13.04 2.77
C GLU A 69 -33.72 -14.09 3.15
N ARG A 70 -34.15 -15.10 3.91
CA ARG A 70 -33.43 -16.36 4.11
C ARG A 70 -34.24 -17.48 3.50
N LYS A 71 -33.67 -18.18 2.52
CA LYS A 71 -34.29 -19.37 1.93
C LYS A 71 -34.00 -20.59 2.78
N ALA A 72 -34.86 -21.60 2.71
CA ALA A 72 -34.74 -22.85 3.46
C ALA A 72 -33.43 -23.62 3.17
N ASN A 73 -32.78 -23.36 2.04
CA ASN A 73 -31.49 -23.94 1.65
C ASN A 73 -30.27 -23.12 2.12
N GLY A 74 -30.46 -22.18 3.06
CA GLY A 74 -29.40 -21.34 3.61
C GLY A 74 -29.06 -20.10 2.78
N ARG A 75 -29.50 -20.00 1.52
CA ARG A 75 -29.18 -18.83 0.68
C ARG A 75 -29.84 -17.56 1.21
N MET A 76 -29.04 -16.51 1.33
CA MET A 76 -29.47 -15.20 1.79
C MET A 76 -29.58 -14.22 0.62
N GLN A 77 -30.59 -13.35 0.66
CA GLN A 77 -30.70 -12.18 -0.21
C GLN A 77 -30.68 -10.92 0.62
N GLY A 78 -29.90 -9.94 0.19
CA GLY A 78 -29.73 -8.69 0.90
C GLY A 78 -29.83 -7.46 0.00
N VAL A 79 -29.89 -6.30 0.66
CA VAL A 79 -29.76 -4.98 0.03
C VAL A 79 -28.62 -4.22 0.68
N VAL A 80 -27.76 -3.60 -0.13
CA VAL A 80 -26.73 -2.71 0.39
C VAL A 80 -27.41 -1.51 1.06
N LYS A 81 -26.98 -1.18 2.28
CA LYS A 81 -27.48 0.00 3.00
C LYS A 81 -26.48 1.14 2.98
N GLU A 82 -25.20 0.80 3.02
CA GLU A 82 -24.12 1.76 3.19
C GLU A 82 -22.84 1.16 2.62
N VAL A 83 -22.05 1.99 1.95
CA VAL A 83 -20.66 1.66 1.62
C VAL A 83 -19.78 2.20 2.75
N VAL A 84 -19.21 1.29 3.53
CA VAL A 84 -18.41 1.59 4.73
C VAL A 84 -17.00 2.01 4.35
N LYS A 85 -16.41 1.32 3.39
CA LYS A 85 -15.07 1.62 2.87
C LYS A 85 -15.06 1.30 1.38
N ARG A 86 -14.66 2.26 0.57
CA ARG A 86 -14.44 2.08 -0.87
C ARG A 86 -13.14 1.31 -1.09
N LYS A 87 -13.10 0.38 -2.05
CA LYS A 87 -11.83 -0.23 -2.49
C LYS A 87 -10.93 0.82 -3.16
N ARG A 88 -11.53 1.65 -4.01
CA ARG A 88 -10.86 2.69 -4.79
C ARG A 88 -11.85 3.81 -5.15
N ASN A 89 -11.33 5.00 -5.38
CA ASN A 89 -12.10 6.17 -5.86
C ASN A 89 -11.59 6.71 -7.20
N GLU A 90 -10.53 6.11 -7.73
CA GLU A 90 -9.90 6.46 -9.01
C GLU A 90 -10.09 5.31 -10.00
N PHE A 91 -10.37 5.66 -11.25
CA PHE A 91 -10.73 4.71 -12.29
C PHE A 91 -10.13 5.12 -13.63
N ILE A 92 -9.79 4.12 -14.46
CA ILE A 92 -9.34 4.31 -15.85
C ILE A 92 -10.47 3.95 -16.81
N GLY A 93 -10.56 4.72 -17.89
CA GLY A 93 -11.63 4.60 -18.87
C GLY A 93 -11.57 5.71 -19.91
N GLN A 94 -12.63 5.85 -20.69
CA GLN A 94 -12.69 6.80 -21.80
C GLN A 94 -13.72 7.90 -21.57
N LEU A 95 -13.48 9.07 -22.14
CA LEU A 95 -14.45 10.17 -22.12
C LEU A 95 -15.40 10.16 -23.32
N GLN A 96 -16.68 10.32 -23.01
CA GLN A 96 -17.74 10.61 -23.95
C GLN A 96 -18.25 12.03 -23.71
N MET A 97 -17.93 12.94 -24.61
CA MET A 97 -18.31 14.34 -24.54
C MET A 97 -19.80 14.53 -24.83
N GLY A 98 -20.42 15.37 -24.02
CA GLY A 98 -21.71 15.98 -24.27
C GLY A 98 -21.58 17.49 -24.50
N ASN A 99 -22.71 18.18 -24.63
CA ASN A 99 -22.73 19.63 -24.77
C ASN A 99 -22.38 20.32 -23.44
N GLY A 100 -21.09 20.60 -23.24
CA GLY A 100 -20.60 21.32 -22.06
C GLY A 100 -20.33 20.46 -20.82
N PHE A 101 -20.18 19.15 -21.00
CA PHE A 101 -19.79 18.18 -19.97
C PHE A 101 -19.25 16.91 -20.64
N ALA A 102 -18.74 15.95 -19.87
CA ALA A 102 -18.46 14.59 -20.36
C ALA A 102 -19.03 13.53 -19.43
N PHE A 103 -19.17 12.32 -19.94
CA PHE A 103 -19.30 11.10 -19.16
C PHE A 103 -18.03 10.28 -19.29
N PHE A 104 -17.46 9.88 -18.17
CA PHE A 104 -16.44 8.86 -18.13
C PHE A 104 -17.08 7.48 -18.11
N VAL A 105 -16.61 6.61 -19.00
CA VAL A 105 -17.01 5.22 -19.11
C VAL A 105 -15.81 4.35 -18.72
N ALA A 106 -15.95 3.61 -17.63
CA ALA A 106 -14.88 2.78 -17.08
C ALA A 106 -14.53 1.61 -18.02
N GLU A 107 -13.24 1.32 -18.16
CA GLU A 107 -12.75 0.11 -18.83
C GLU A 107 -12.73 -1.06 -17.84
N THR A 108 -13.89 -1.63 -17.56
CA THR A 108 -14.00 -2.76 -16.62
C THR A 108 -15.03 -3.79 -17.10
N ASP A 109 -14.80 -5.06 -16.77
CA ASP A 109 -15.75 -6.15 -17.06
C ASP A 109 -16.89 -6.24 -16.03
N LYS A 110 -16.83 -5.44 -14.96
CA LYS A 110 -17.84 -5.37 -13.89
C LYS A 110 -18.73 -4.16 -14.11
N PRO A 111 -20.03 -4.24 -13.78
CA PRO A 111 -20.91 -3.08 -13.89
C PRO A 111 -20.46 -1.91 -13.00
N MET A 112 -20.31 -0.75 -13.63
CA MET A 112 -19.97 0.51 -12.99
C MET A 112 -20.78 1.63 -13.68
N PRO A 113 -21.40 2.56 -12.93
CA PRO A 113 -22.10 3.68 -13.53
C PRO A 113 -21.11 4.64 -14.20
N ASP A 114 -21.53 5.25 -15.32
CA ASP A 114 -20.82 6.37 -15.92
C ASP A 114 -20.63 7.49 -14.88
N ILE A 115 -19.46 8.12 -14.89
CA ILE A 115 -19.15 9.26 -14.01
C ILE A 115 -19.37 10.55 -14.80
N PHE A 116 -20.20 11.46 -14.28
CA PHE A 116 -20.39 12.79 -14.84
C PHE A 116 -19.18 13.69 -14.56
N ILE A 117 -18.65 14.36 -15.58
CA ILE A 117 -17.54 15.28 -15.44
C ILE A 117 -17.94 16.67 -15.95
N PRO A 118 -18.03 17.68 -15.07
CA PRO A 118 -18.24 19.07 -15.45
C PRO A 118 -17.14 19.59 -16.37
N LYS A 119 -17.47 20.53 -17.28
CA LYS A 119 -16.50 21.12 -18.22
C LYS A 119 -15.25 21.68 -17.56
N GLN A 120 -15.38 22.26 -16.37
CA GLN A 120 -14.26 22.86 -15.64
C GLN A 120 -13.26 21.82 -15.13
N LEU A 121 -13.66 20.55 -15.00
CA LEU A 121 -12.87 19.46 -14.42
C LEU A 121 -12.40 18.46 -15.48
N LEU A 122 -12.43 18.84 -16.76
CA LEU A 122 -11.98 18.00 -17.88
C LEU A 122 -10.46 18.02 -18.08
N GLN A 123 -9.72 18.96 -17.48
CA GLN A 123 -8.27 19.13 -17.71
C GLN A 123 -7.87 19.22 -19.21
N GLY A 124 -8.77 19.74 -20.06
CA GLY A 124 -8.54 19.84 -21.50
C GLY A 124 -8.72 18.55 -22.30
N ALA A 125 -9.19 17.46 -21.66
CA ALA A 125 -9.45 16.18 -22.31
C ALA A 125 -10.55 16.30 -23.40
N ARG A 126 -10.48 15.40 -24.38
CA ARG A 126 -11.28 15.38 -25.61
C ARG A 126 -12.12 14.10 -25.72
N GLN A 127 -13.00 14.07 -26.71
CA GLN A 127 -13.80 12.88 -27.04
C GLN A 127 -12.90 11.68 -27.29
N GLY A 128 -13.14 10.57 -26.60
CA GLY A 128 -12.41 9.32 -26.76
C GLY A 128 -11.07 9.27 -26.01
N ASP A 129 -10.64 10.37 -25.36
CA ASP A 129 -9.42 10.35 -24.57
C ASP A 129 -9.54 9.33 -23.44
N ARG A 130 -8.50 8.51 -23.28
CA ARG A 130 -8.34 7.61 -22.14
C ARG A 130 -7.83 8.43 -20.95
N VAL A 131 -8.48 8.32 -19.79
CA VAL A 131 -8.21 9.19 -18.65
C VAL A 131 -8.25 8.42 -17.33
N VAL A 132 -7.55 8.94 -16.32
CA VAL A 132 -7.77 8.60 -14.91
C VAL A 132 -8.75 9.62 -14.35
N VAL A 133 -9.84 9.15 -13.74
CA VAL A 133 -10.89 9.99 -13.12
C VAL A 133 -11.03 9.65 -11.65
N LYS A 134 -11.09 10.68 -10.82
CA LYS A 134 -11.39 10.58 -9.39
C LYS A 134 -12.84 10.95 -9.13
N VAL A 135 -13.57 10.13 -8.37
CA VAL A 135 -14.93 10.45 -7.95
C VAL A 135 -14.88 11.44 -6.79
N ILE A 136 -15.39 12.65 -7.02
CA ILE A 136 -15.45 13.74 -6.03
C ILE A 136 -16.80 13.82 -5.31
N LYS A 137 -17.86 13.28 -5.92
CA LYS A 137 -19.17 13.20 -5.27
C LYS A 137 -19.93 11.95 -5.71
N TRP A 138 -20.28 11.11 -4.75
CA TRP A 138 -21.16 9.98 -4.99
C TRP A 138 -22.62 10.45 -5.07
N ALA A 139 -23.40 9.79 -5.92
CA ALA A 139 -24.79 10.13 -6.14
C ALA A 139 -25.71 9.66 -5.00
N ASP A 140 -26.52 10.58 -4.47
CA ASP A 140 -27.63 10.26 -3.56
C ASP A 140 -28.91 10.03 -4.37
N GLY A 141 -29.23 8.76 -4.63
CA GLY A 141 -30.44 8.32 -5.34
C GLY A 141 -30.15 7.42 -6.53
N ALA A 142 -31.07 6.51 -6.84
CA ALA A 142 -30.89 5.45 -7.86
C ALA A 142 -30.65 5.98 -9.29
N ASP A 143 -31.11 7.19 -9.61
CA ASP A 143 -31.06 7.77 -10.97
C ASP A 143 -29.96 8.84 -11.14
N LYS A 144 -29.12 9.06 -10.13
CA LYS A 144 -28.05 10.06 -10.21
C LYS A 144 -26.72 9.37 -10.49
N ARG A 145 -25.94 9.98 -11.39
CA ARG A 145 -24.57 9.55 -11.70
C ARG A 145 -23.59 10.20 -10.72
N PRO A 146 -22.53 9.48 -10.27
CA PRO A 146 -21.45 10.11 -9.52
C PRO A 146 -20.81 11.23 -10.35
N MET A 147 -20.26 12.23 -9.66
CA MET A 147 -19.49 13.32 -10.25
C MET A 147 -18.01 13.08 -10.00
N GLY A 148 -17.20 13.27 -11.04
CA GLY A 148 -15.75 13.12 -10.96
C GLY A 148 -15.01 14.27 -11.61
N GLU A 149 -13.70 14.21 -11.47
CA GLU A 149 -12.75 15.09 -12.13
C GLU A 149 -11.69 14.27 -12.86
N VAL A 150 -11.21 14.78 -13.99
CA VAL A 150 -10.07 14.20 -14.71
C VAL A 150 -8.82 14.52 -13.92
N MET A 151 -8.09 13.48 -13.51
CA MET A 151 -6.78 13.61 -12.87
C MET A 151 -5.68 13.70 -13.92
N THR A 152 -5.72 12.78 -14.88
CA THR A 152 -4.65 12.62 -15.88
C THR A 152 -5.22 12.12 -17.21
N ILE A 153 -4.73 12.65 -18.32
CA ILE A 153 -5.00 12.15 -19.67
C ILE A 153 -3.89 11.17 -20.05
N LEU A 154 -4.27 9.93 -20.40
CA LEU A 154 -3.36 8.88 -20.81
C LEU A 154 -3.23 8.92 -22.34
N LYS A 155 -2.05 9.24 -22.86
CA LYS A 155 -1.80 9.32 -24.30
C LYS A 155 -1.50 7.92 -24.86
N GLU A 156 -1.79 7.70 -26.14
CA GLU A 156 -1.50 6.42 -26.83
C GLU A 156 0.00 6.08 -26.86
N GLU A 157 0.87 7.08 -26.79
CA GLU A 157 2.32 6.87 -26.75
C GLU A 157 2.78 6.28 -25.39
N ASP A 158 1.91 6.28 -24.38
CA ASP A 158 2.18 5.90 -22.99
C ASP A 158 1.47 4.59 -22.58
N MET A 159 1.25 3.66 -23.53
CA MET A 159 0.51 2.41 -23.25
C MET A 159 1.06 1.59 -22.07
N ASN A 160 2.39 1.52 -21.93
CA ASN A 160 3.03 0.82 -20.81
C ASN A 160 2.73 1.51 -19.46
N ASP A 161 2.83 2.85 -19.43
CA ASP A 161 2.52 3.65 -18.25
C ASP A 161 1.04 3.54 -17.84
N ALA A 162 0.14 3.56 -18.83
CA ALA A 162 -1.28 3.35 -18.62
C ALA A 162 -1.56 1.97 -18.02
N ALA A 163 -0.92 0.91 -18.52
CA ALA A 163 -1.07 -0.45 -18.00
C ALA A 163 -0.56 -0.58 -16.55
N MET A 164 0.58 0.04 -16.21
CA MET A 164 1.10 0.04 -14.84
C MET A 164 0.17 0.76 -13.86
N LYS A 165 -0.35 1.93 -14.26
CA LYS A 165 -1.34 2.69 -13.47
C LYS A 165 -2.64 1.91 -13.27
N GLU A 166 -3.09 1.20 -14.31
CA GLU A 166 -4.27 0.34 -14.25
C GLU A 166 -4.11 -0.77 -13.22
N ILE A 167 -2.99 -1.49 -13.23
CA ILE A 167 -2.69 -2.54 -12.24
C ILE A 167 -2.73 -1.98 -10.81
N LEU A 168 -2.10 -0.82 -10.56
CA LEU A 168 -2.11 -0.18 -9.25
C LEU A 168 -3.53 0.18 -8.79
N LEU A 169 -4.31 0.82 -9.66
CA LEU A 169 -5.70 1.19 -9.35
C LEU A 169 -6.62 0.00 -9.17
N GLU A 170 -6.44 -1.08 -9.92
CA GLU A 170 -7.17 -2.35 -9.74
C GLU A 170 -6.84 -3.04 -8.42
N ALA A 171 -5.57 -2.99 -8.00
CA ALA A 171 -5.13 -3.46 -6.70
C ALA A 171 -5.58 -2.55 -5.55
N GLY A 172 -5.98 -1.31 -5.85
CA GLY A 172 -6.49 -0.33 -4.87
C GLY A 172 -5.42 0.60 -4.32
N PHE A 173 -4.28 0.71 -4.98
CA PHE A 173 -3.22 1.65 -4.61
C PHE A 173 -3.46 3.02 -5.27
N PRO A 174 -3.40 4.12 -4.49
CA PRO A 174 -3.51 5.47 -5.04
C PRO A 174 -2.29 5.78 -5.93
N LEU A 175 -2.50 6.57 -7.00
CA LEU A 175 -1.43 6.93 -7.93
C LEU A 175 -0.59 8.13 -7.47
N SER A 176 -1.16 8.98 -6.61
CA SER A 176 -0.53 10.21 -6.13
C SER A 176 -0.78 10.40 -4.64
N PHE A 177 0.12 11.12 -3.98
CA PHE A 177 -0.10 11.60 -2.63
C PHE A 177 -1.13 12.74 -2.64
N SER A 178 -1.76 12.98 -1.49
CA SER A 178 -2.54 14.21 -1.28
C SER A 178 -1.63 15.45 -1.31
N ASP A 179 -2.17 16.58 -1.78
CA ASP A 179 -1.43 17.86 -1.79
C ASP A 179 -0.96 18.23 -0.38
N GLU A 180 -1.80 17.97 0.63
CA GLU A 180 -1.50 18.18 2.05
C GLU A 180 -0.28 17.36 2.51
N ALA A 181 -0.19 16.08 2.11
CA ALA A 181 0.96 15.23 2.43
C ALA A 181 2.24 15.70 1.72
N ILE A 182 2.14 16.13 0.47
CA ILE A 182 3.29 16.70 -0.27
C ILE A 182 3.78 17.98 0.39
N GLU A 183 2.87 18.89 0.75
CA GLU A 183 3.22 20.13 1.44
C GLU A 183 3.81 19.88 2.82
N GLU A 184 3.26 18.94 3.60
CA GLU A 184 3.81 18.55 4.91
C GLU A 184 5.23 17.99 4.77
N SER A 185 5.42 17.06 3.83
CA SER A 185 6.73 16.51 3.52
C SER A 185 7.73 17.59 3.11
N ALA A 186 7.35 18.54 2.26
CA ALA A 186 8.24 19.60 1.78
C ALA A 186 8.70 20.59 2.87
N ARG A 187 7.98 20.66 4.00
CA ARG A 187 8.37 21.49 5.16
C ARG A 187 9.41 20.83 6.05
N LEU A 188 9.67 19.53 5.90
CA LEU A 188 10.65 18.82 6.71
C LEU A 188 12.07 19.23 6.33
N SER A 189 12.84 19.65 7.33
CA SER A 189 14.24 20.06 7.16
C SER A 189 15.13 18.86 6.85
N GLU A 190 16.03 19.04 5.89
CA GLU A 190 17.11 18.08 5.61
C GLU A 190 18.26 18.17 6.62
N SER A 191 18.37 19.29 7.36
CA SER A 191 19.45 19.48 8.34
C SER A 191 19.11 18.85 9.69
N ILE A 192 20.08 18.11 10.25
CA ILE A 192 19.99 17.51 11.59
C ILE A 192 20.49 18.52 12.62
N SER A 193 19.65 18.84 13.61
CA SER A 193 20.01 19.82 14.63
C SER A 193 21.01 19.25 15.67
N PRO A 194 21.91 20.06 16.24
CA PRO A 194 22.77 19.63 17.34
C PRO A 194 22.01 19.15 18.57
N GLU A 195 20.81 19.70 18.79
CA GLU A 195 19.91 19.27 19.87
C GLU A 195 19.44 17.83 19.63
N GLU A 196 19.06 17.48 18.40
CA GLU A 196 18.65 16.13 18.05
C GLU A 196 19.82 15.13 18.15
N VAL A 197 21.02 15.54 17.70
CA VAL A 197 22.24 14.75 17.89
C VAL A 197 22.49 14.44 19.36
N SER A 198 22.30 15.42 20.26
CA SER A 198 22.55 15.24 21.69
C SER A 198 21.62 14.23 22.38
N LYS A 199 20.47 13.91 21.77
CA LYS A 199 19.47 12.94 22.27
C LYS A 199 19.77 11.51 21.83
N ARG A 200 20.75 11.31 20.95
CA ARG A 200 21.05 10.05 20.27
C ARG A 200 22.45 9.55 20.62
N ARG A 201 22.67 8.23 20.52
CA ARG A 201 24.03 7.70 20.55
C ARG A 201 24.73 8.07 19.25
N ASP A 202 25.85 8.77 19.37
CA ASP A 202 26.64 9.22 18.22
C ASP A 202 27.53 8.09 17.70
N CYS A 203 27.25 7.64 16.49
CA CYS A 203 27.99 6.59 15.79
C CYS A 203 28.72 7.13 14.54
N ARG A 204 28.76 8.46 14.33
CA ARG A 204 29.30 9.07 13.11
C ARG A 204 30.79 8.78 12.88
N SER A 205 31.54 8.44 13.92
CA SER A 205 32.97 8.08 13.82
C SER A 205 33.23 6.59 13.58
N VAL A 206 32.17 5.77 13.51
CA VAL A 206 32.27 4.32 13.34
C VAL A 206 32.05 3.99 11.87
N LEU A 207 32.93 3.17 11.29
CA LEU A 207 32.80 2.73 9.91
C LEU A 207 31.42 2.15 9.66
N THR A 208 30.66 2.77 8.75
CA THR A 208 29.28 2.41 8.43
C THR A 208 29.07 2.41 6.92
N PHE A 209 28.38 1.40 6.38
CA PHE A 209 28.08 1.33 4.95
C PHE A 209 26.75 0.61 4.68
N THR A 210 26.17 0.85 3.51
CA THR A 210 24.99 0.14 3.00
C THR A 210 25.40 -0.87 1.92
N ILE A 211 24.58 -1.90 1.69
CA ILE A 211 24.78 -2.90 0.63
C ILE A 211 23.45 -3.14 -0.08
N ASP A 212 23.30 -2.61 -1.28
CA ASP A 212 22.01 -2.52 -1.96
C ASP A 212 22.09 -2.95 -3.44
N PRO A 213 20.96 -3.23 -4.12
CA PRO A 213 20.94 -3.31 -5.57
C PRO A 213 21.44 -2.01 -6.21
N VAL A 214 22.07 -2.10 -7.39
CA VAL A 214 22.59 -0.93 -8.12
C VAL A 214 21.52 0.14 -8.39
N ASP A 215 20.28 -0.28 -8.59
CA ASP A 215 19.08 0.51 -8.92
C ASP A 215 18.29 1.01 -7.70
N ALA A 216 18.69 0.66 -6.47
CA ALA A 216 18.05 1.16 -5.25
C ALA A 216 18.29 2.67 -5.07
N LYS A 217 17.27 3.37 -4.54
CA LYS A 217 17.29 4.81 -4.26
C LYS A 217 17.06 5.13 -2.78
N ASP A 218 16.39 4.22 -2.11
CA ASP A 218 15.98 4.18 -0.71
C ASP A 218 16.84 3.14 0.03
N PHE A 219 17.89 3.59 0.72
CA PHE A 219 18.74 2.72 1.52
C PHE A 219 18.21 2.71 2.96
N ASP A 220 17.46 1.68 3.32
CA ASP A 220 16.74 1.61 4.60
C ASP A 220 17.64 1.13 5.75
N ASP A 221 18.66 0.33 5.45
CA ASP A 221 19.55 -0.27 6.43
C ASP A 221 21.04 -0.04 6.12
N ALA A 222 21.81 0.11 7.20
CA ALA A 222 23.27 0.21 7.16
C ALA A 222 23.89 -0.69 8.23
N ILE A 223 25.10 -1.16 7.95
CA ILE A 223 25.89 -1.98 8.86
C ILE A 223 27.11 -1.16 9.31
N SER A 224 27.34 -1.09 10.62
CA SER A 224 28.60 -0.57 11.15
C SER A 224 29.47 -1.67 11.73
N PHE A 225 30.78 -1.43 11.69
CA PHE A 225 31.76 -2.39 12.17
C PHE A 225 32.87 -1.70 12.96
N GLN A 226 33.10 -2.16 14.19
CA GLN A 226 34.22 -1.73 15.01
C GLN A 226 34.89 -2.92 15.69
N ARG A 227 36.23 -2.98 15.61
CA ARG A 227 37.01 -3.93 16.41
C ARG A 227 37.28 -3.36 17.80
N LEU A 228 36.97 -4.14 18.83
CA LEU A 228 37.17 -3.76 20.22
C LEU A 228 38.58 -4.18 20.71
N PRO A 229 39.12 -3.51 21.76
CA PRO A 229 40.46 -3.81 22.29
C PRO A 229 40.67 -5.25 22.76
N ASN A 230 39.59 -5.93 23.19
CA ASN A 230 39.61 -7.33 23.61
C ASN A 230 39.56 -8.34 22.44
N GLY A 231 39.59 -7.86 21.19
CA GLY A 231 39.50 -8.69 19.99
C GLY A 231 38.09 -9.11 19.61
N TRP A 232 37.06 -8.62 20.29
CA TRP A 232 35.66 -8.76 19.87
C TRP A 232 35.28 -7.66 18.88
N PHE A 233 34.04 -7.70 18.40
CA PHE A 233 33.48 -6.72 17.48
C PHE A 233 32.27 -6.03 18.12
N GLU A 234 32.12 -4.73 17.91
CA GLU A 234 30.83 -4.05 17.99
C GLU A 234 30.29 -3.91 16.57
N ILE A 235 29.13 -4.53 16.30
CA ILE A 235 28.48 -4.49 14.99
C ILE A 235 27.11 -3.84 15.16
N GLY A 236 26.86 -2.79 14.40
CA GLY A 236 25.57 -2.11 14.38
C GLY A 236 24.73 -2.48 13.18
N VAL A 237 23.44 -2.69 13.40
CA VAL A 237 22.40 -2.66 12.37
C VAL A 237 21.62 -1.37 12.59
N HIS A 238 21.70 -0.48 11.61
CA HIS A 238 21.11 0.86 11.66
C HIS A 238 19.97 0.95 10.66
N ILE A 239 18.74 1.14 11.14
CA ILE A 239 17.57 1.31 10.28
C ILE A 239 17.20 2.79 10.22
N ALA A 240 16.85 3.31 9.04
CA ALA A 240 16.40 4.69 8.88
C ALA A 240 15.26 5.03 9.88
N ASP A 241 15.41 6.14 10.61
CA ASP A 241 14.43 6.55 11.64
C ASP A 241 13.24 7.31 11.03
N VAL A 242 12.44 6.61 10.22
CA VAL A 242 11.21 7.17 9.62
C VAL A 242 10.29 7.79 10.68
N SER A 243 10.26 7.21 11.88
CA SER A 243 9.43 7.68 13.00
C SER A 243 9.79 9.07 13.51
N HIS A 244 10.97 9.59 13.17
CA HIS A 244 11.34 10.97 13.45
C HIS A 244 10.61 11.97 12.54
N TYR A 245 10.29 11.57 11.30
CA TYR A 245 9.71 12.45 10.28
C TYR A 245 8.20 12.25 10.09
N VAL A 246 7.68 11.06 10.45
CA VAL A 246 6.27 10.71 10.33
C VAL A 246 5.71 10.44 11.73
N GLU A 247 5.03 11.43 12.29
CA GLU A 247 4.46 11.35 13.64
C GLU A 247 3.03 10.81 13.64
N PRO A 248 2.60 10.04 14.66
CA PRO A 248 1.24 9.52 14.74
C PRO A 248 0.18 10.62 14.68
N GLY A 249 -0.85 10.39 13.84
CA GLY A 249 -1.98 11.30 13.68
C GLY A 249 -1.76 12.48 12.74
N THR A 250 -0.60 12.58 12.07
CA THR A 250 -0.40 13.58 11.00
C THR A 250 -0.97 13.11 9.66
N VAL A 251 -0.96 13.98 8.64
CA VAL A 251 -1.42 13.61 7.29
C VAL A 251 -0.49 12.57 6.68
N LEU A 252 0.82 12.69 6.91
CA LEU A 252 1.81 11.71 6.47
C LEU A 252 1.58 10.32 7.08
N ASP A 253 1.23 10.25 8.37
CA ASP A 253 0.89 8.98 9.03
C ASP A 253 -0.38 8.34 8.44
N ALA A 254 -1.44 9.14 8.24
CA ALA A 254 -2.66 8.66 7.62
C ALA A 254 -2.45 8.16 6.18
N GLU A 255 -1.62 8.84 5.41
CA GLU A 255 -1.25 8.49 4.04
C GLU A 255 -0.39 7.21 3.99
N ALA A 256 0.63 7.12 4.85
CA ALA A 256 1.45 5.92 5.01
C ALA A 256 0.60 4.71 5.43
N TYR A 257 -0.33 4.90 6.37
CA TYR A 257 -1.26 3.88 6.82
C TYR A 257 -2.19 3.41 5.69
N ALA A 258 -2.68 4.32 4.86
CA ALA A 258 -3.55 4.01 3.73
C ALA A 258 -2.81 3.22 2.64
N ARG A 259 -1.54 3.56 2.37
CA ARG A 259 -0.69 2.89 1.37
C ARG A 259 -0.12 1.56 1.86
N ALA A 260 0.18 1.47 3.16
CA ALA A 260 0.73 0.32 3.90
C ALA A 260 2.12 -0.19 3.46
N THR A 261 2.44 -0.15 2.18
CA THR A 261 3.72 -0.59 1.61
C THR A 261 4.04 0.16 0.33
N SER A 262 5.32 0.24 -0.02
CA SER A 262 5.74 0.57 -1.38
C SER A 262 5.43 -0.62 -2.31
N VAL A 263 4.99 -0.33 -3.53
CA VAL A 263 4.69 -1.34 -4.55
C VAL A 263 5.73 -1.25 -5.66
N TYR A 264 6.54 -2.30 -5.79
CA TYR A 264 7.60 -2.38 -6.81
C TYR A 264 7.02 -3.01 -8.09
N LEU A 265 7.05 -2.25 -9.17
CA LEU A 265 6.68 -2.64 -10.53
C LEU A 265 7.95 -2.84 -11.37
N PRO A 266 7.86 -3.49 -12.55
CA PRO A 266 9.03 -3.74 -13.38
C PRO A 266 9.84 -2.49 -13.77
N ASP A 267 9.17 -1.33 -13.93
CA ASP A 267 9.78 -0.08 -14.41
C ASP A 267 9.82 1.05 -13.36
N ARG A 268 9.12 0.91 -12.23
CA ARG A 268 8.97 1.98 -11.22
C ARG A 268 8.57 1.46 -9.85
N VAL A 269 8.51 2.38 -8.89
CA VAL A 269 7.96 2.14 -7.55
C VAL A 269 6.77 3.07 -7.33
N ASN A 270 5.67 2.57 -6.77
CA ASN A 270 4.65 3.41 -6.14
C ASN A 270 5.00 3.50 -4.64
N PRO A 271 5.58 4.61 -4.17
CA PRO A 271 6.17 4.66 -2.85
C PRO A 271 5.11 4.79 -1.75
N MET A 272 5.43 4.24 -0.57
CA MET A 272 4.61 4.40 0.64
C MET A 272 4.63 5.83 1.17
N LEU A 273 5.79 6.49 1.07
CA LEU A 273 6.05 7.83 1.58
C LEU A 273 6.47 8.77 0.44
N PRO A 274 6.24 10.08 0.56
CA PRO A 274 6.76 11.05 -0.40
C PRO A 274 8.27 10.91 -0.58
N GLU A 275 8.76 11.12 -1.81
CA GLU A 275 10.18 10.90 -2.16
C GLU A 275 11.15 11.74 -1.33
N HIS A 276 10.75 12.93 -0.88
CA HIS A 276 11.54 13.74 0.03
C HIS A 276 11.83 12.99 1.34
N ILE A 277 10.88 12.22 1.87
CA ILE A 277 11.13 11.42 3.07
C ILE A 277 11.93 10.17 2.70
N SER A 278 11.47 9.37 1.74
CA SER A 278 12.09 8.07 1.44
C SER A 278 13.50 8.20 0.87
N ASN A 279 13.69 9.02 -0.17
CA ASN A 279 14.92 9.09 -0.95
C ASN A 279 15.89 10.16 -0.44
N VAL A 280 15.41 11.08 0.42
CA VAL A 280 16.22 12.19 0.95
C VAL A 280 16.46 12.08 2.44
N LEU A 281 15.44 12.23 3.26
CA LEU A 281 15.60 12.30 4.71
C LEU A 281 16.01 10.95 5.31
N CYS A 282 15.36 9.87 4.89
CA CYS A 282 15.54 8.53 5.47
C CYS A 282 16.62 7.71 4.76
N SER A 283 16.74 7.80 3.43
CA SER A 283 17.75 7.03 2.68
C SER A 283 19.14 7.27 3.23
N LEU A 284 19.82 6.18 3.63
CA LEU A 284 21.13 6.19 4.29
C LEU A 284 22.30 6.43 3.32
N ARG A 285 22.18 7.52 2.54
CA ARG A 285 23.11 7.90 1.48
C ARG A 285 24.55 8.06 1.99
N PRO A 286 25.55 7.71 1.17
CA PRO A 286 26.94 7.86 1.55
C PRO A 286 27.30 9.34 1.71
N HIS A 287 28.23 9.59 2.63
CA HIS A 287 28.81 10.88 2.98
C HIS A 287 27.81 11.90 3.56
N GLU A 288 26.76 11.39 4.21
CA GLU A 288 25.75 12.21 4.89
C GLU A 288 25.49 11.70 6.32
N GLU A 289 25.17 12.63 7.21
CA GLU A 289 24.65 12.29 8.54
C GLU A 289 23.19 11.86 8.43
N LYS A 290 22.83 10.77 9.12
CA LYS A 290 21.46 10.22 9.09
C LYS A 290 20.99 9.77 10.46
N LEU A 291 19.70 10.01 10.72
CA LEU A 291 19.03 9.58 11.92
C LEU A 291 18.56 8.14 11.77
N THR A 292 18.94 7.30 12.73
CA THR A 292 18.66 5.86 12.68
C THR A 292 18.12 5.34 14.00
N PHE A 293 17.37 4.25 13.91
CA PHE A 293 17.00 3.41 15.04
C PHE A 293 17.81 2.11 14.92
N SER A 294 18.62 1.83 15.92
CA SER A 294 19.71 0.86 15.77
C SER A 294 19.69 -0.22 16.82
N THR A 295 20.22 -1.37 16.42
CA THR A 295 20.65 -2.43 17.35
C THR A 295 22.15 -2.60 17.22
N LEU A 296 22.86 -2.48 18.34
CA LEU A 296 24.31 -2.64 18.42
C LEU A 296 24.61 -3.92 19.21
N PHE A 297 25.47 -4.76 18.65
CA PHE A 297 25.82 -6.05 19.23
C PHE A 297 27.30 -6.12 19.53
N THR A 298 27.64 -6.57 20.73
CA THR A 298 29.02 -7.01 21.03
C THR A 298 29.13 -8.49 20.70
N ILE A 299 29.95 -8.85 19.72
CA ILE A 299 30.05 -10.18 19.13
C ILE A 299 31.48 -10.71 19.21
N THR A 300 31.65 -11.94 19.69
CA THR A 300 32.95 -12.64 19.66
C THR A 300 33.32 -13.07 18.24
N PRO A 301 34.60 -13.35 17.93
CA PRO A 301 34.99 -13.90 16.63
C PRO A 301 34.30 -15.22 16.23
N GLN A 302 33.76 -15.97 17.20
CA GLN A 302 33.03 -17.22 16.98
C GLN A 302 31.52 -17.00 16.75
N GLY A 303 31.05 -15.76 16.64
CA GLY A 303 29.63 -15.44 16.41
C GLY A 303 28.74 -15.60 17.64
N GLN A 304 29.29 -15.56 18.86
CA GLN A 304 28.47 -15.45 20.07
C GLN A 304 28.16 -13.98 20.36
N ILE A 305 26.88 -13.63 20.46
CA ILE A 305 26.42 -12.34 20.96
C ILE A 305 26.61 -12.31 22.48
N LYS A 306 27.30 -11.27 22.98
CA LYS A 306 27.62 -11.10 24.41
C LYS A 306 26.84 -9.97 25.05
N ASP A 307 26.56 -8.93 24.28
CA ASP A 307 25.74 -7.81 24.71
C ASP A 307 24.94 -7.26 23.54
N GLN A 308 23.82 -6.60 23.85
CA GLN A 308 22.95 -5.96 22.88
C GLN A 308 22.46 -4.61 23.44
N TRP A 309 22.46 -3.60 22.58
CA TRP A 309 21.89 -2.29 22.86
C TRP A 309 20.92 -1.91 21.76
N ILE A 310 19.77 -1.35 22.12
CA ILE A 310 18.73 -0.90 21.18
C ILE A 310 18.41 0.55 21.50
N GLY A 311 18.39 1.42 20.49
CA GLY A 311 18.01 2.81 20.67
C GLY A 311 18.27 3.67 19.44
N ARG A 312 17.99 4.97 19.58
CA ARG A 312 18.19 5.96 18.53
C ARG A 312 19.66 6.38 18.43
N THR A 313 20.16 6.43 17.20
CA THR A 313 21.53 6.81 16.85
C THR A 313 21.55 7.88 15.77
N VAL A 314 22.70 8.53 15.63
CA VAL A 314 23.07 9.26 14.41
C VAL A 314 24.29 8.57 13.81
N ILE A 315 24.26 8.33 12.51
CA ILE A 315 25.37 7.70 11.76
C ILE A 315 25.88 8.65 10.68
N TYR A 316 27.05 8.31 10.14
CA TYR A 316 27.56 8.86 8.90
C TYR A 316 27.91 7.67 8.01
N SER A 317 27.27 7.55 6.84
CA SER A 317 27.51 6.42 5.93
C SER A 317 28.80 6.67 5.15
N ASP A 318 29.85 5.88 5.37
CA ASP A 318 31.15 6.06 4.72
C ASP A 318 31.15 5.60 3.26
N HIS A 319 30.28 4.64 2.91
CA HIS A 319 30.23 4.07 1.56
C HIS A 319 28.89 3.40 1.27
N ARG A 320 28.47 3.42 0.00
CA ARG A 320 27.38 2.58 -0.51
C ARG A 320 27.99 1.50 -1.39
N PHE A 321 27.84 0.25 -1.01
CA PHE A 321 28.18 -0.87 -1.86
C PHE A 321 26.98 -1.39 -2.64
N THR A 322 27.27 -1.97 -3.80
CA THR A 322 26.38 -2.90 -4.49
C THR A 322 26.63 -4.34 -4.05
N TYR A 323 25.64 -5.23 -4.22
CA TYR A 323 25.84 -6.66 -3.96
C TYR A 323 26.99 -7.25 -4.79
N GLU A 324 27.13 -6.83 -6.04
CA GLU A 324 28.18 -7.28 -6.94
C GLU A 324 29.57 -6.85 -6.47
N GLU A 325 29.72 -5.63 -5.97
CA GLU A 325 30.99 -5.15 -5.39
C GLU A 325 31.37 -5.94 -4.14
N VAL A 326 30.44 -6.16 -3.22
CA VAL A 326 30.69 -6.96 -2.01
C VAL A 326 31.04 -8.41 -2.37
N GLN A 327 30.36 -8.97 -3.36
CA GLN A 327 30.65 -10.31 -3.85
C GLN A 327 32.07 -10.40 -4.43
N ALA A 328 32.49 -9.41 -5.23
CA ALA A 328 33.86 -9.33 -5.74
C ALA A 328 34.89 -9.24 -4.61
N ILE A 329 34.64 -8.40 -3.58
CA ILE A 329 35.51 -8.31 -2.39
C ILE A 329 35.63 -9.66 -1.69
N ILE A 330 34.53 -10.40 -1.54
CA ILE A 330 34.52 -11.71 -0.88
C ILE A 330 35.32 -12.76 -1.67
N GLU A 331 35.21 -12.75 -3.00
CA GLU A 331 35.86 -13.72 -3.87
C GLU A 331 37.35 -13.44 -4.03
N GLU A 332 37.71 -12.18 -4.28
CA GLU A 332 39.08 -11.75 -4.52
C GLU A 332 39.86 -11.50 -3.22
N LYS A 333 39.15 -11.35 -2.09
CA LYS A 333 39.70 -10.98 -0.77
C LYS A 333 40.49 -9.68 -0.81
N ASN A 334 40.04 -8.73 -1.62
CA ASN A 334 40.67 -7.43 -1.83
C ASN A 334 39.59 -6.38 -2.13
N GLY A 335 39.89 -5.11 -1.88
CA GLY A 335 38.99 -3.98 -2.12
C GLY A 335 38.86 -3.07 -0.90
N LEU A 336 37.98 -2.07 -1.03
CA LEU A 336 37.70 -1.12 0.04
C LEU A 336 37.02 -1.84 1.22
N TYR A 337 37.54 -1.64 2.45
CA TYR A 337 37.05 -2.28 3.67
C TYR A 337 36.99 -3.82 3.60
N ALA A 338 37.93 -4.45 2.87
CA ALA A 338 37.92 -5.89 2.65
C ALA A 338 37.98 -6.71 3.94
N ASP A 339 38.77 -6.31 4.93
CA ASP A 339 38.90 -7.02 6.20
C ASP A 339 37.57 -7.05 6.96
N GLU A 340 36.85 -5.94 7.01
CA GLU A 340 35.55 -5.80 7.67
C GLU A 340 34.46 -6.58 6.93
N VAL A 341 34.40 -6.48 5.60
CA VAL A 341 33.45 -7.23 4.76
C VAL A 341 33.66 -8.74 4.90
N LEU A 342 34.91 -9.20 4.87
CA LEU A 342 35.24 -10.61 5.04
C LEU A 342 34.87 -11.11 6.44
N GLN A 343 35.10 -10.30 7.48
CA GLN A 343 34.74 -10.64 8.85
C GLN A 343 33.22 -10.72 9.04
N LEU A 344 32.46 -9.80 8.46
CA LEU A 344 30.99 -9.83 8.45
C LEU A 344 30.46 -11.04 7.70
N ASN A 345 31.02 -11.37 6.54
CA ASN A 345 30.64 -12.58 5.79
C ASN A 345 30.94 -13.87 6.57
N GLN A 346 32.05 -13.94 7.30
CA GLN A 346 32.35 -15.07 8.19
C GLN A 346 31.26 -15.24 9.26
N LEU A 347 30.87 -14.14 9.93
CA LEU A 347 29.80 -14.15 10.93
C LEU A 347 28.45 -14.54 10.30
N ALA A 348 28.11 -13.99 9.14
CA ALA A 348 26.88 -14.32 8.41
C ALA A 348 26.79 -15.81 8.07
N ARG A 349 27.91 -16.44 7.69
CA ARG A 349 27.98 -17.90 7.45
C ARG A 349 27.74 -18.71 8.72
N LEU A 350 28.32 -18.30 9.85
CA LEU A 350 28.09 -18.93 11.16
C LEU A 350 26.63 -18.83 11.57
N PHE A 351 26.03 -17.63 11.48
CA PHE A 351 24.62 -17.40 11.78
C PHE A 351 23.70 -18.20 10.87
N ARG A 352 23.99 -18.25 9.56
CA ARG A 352 23.23 -19.05 8.60
C ARG A 352 23.26 -20.54 8.96
N ALA A 353 24.43 -21.08 9.27
CA ALA A 353 24.56 -22.49 9.67
C ALA A 353 23.78 -22.80 10.96
N ALA A 354 23.88 -21.92 11.97
CA ALA A 354 23.11 -22.05 13.21
C ALA A 354 21.60 -21.99 12.96
N ARG A 355 21.14 -21.05 12.11
CA ARG A 355 19.74 -20.87 11.72
C ARG A 355 19.15 -22.13 11.09
N PHE A 356 19.87 -22.78 10.16
CA PHE A 356 19.42 -24.04 9.56
C PHE A 356 19.43 -25.21 10.55
N LYS A 357 20.42 -25.28 11.45
CA LYS A 357 20.45 -26.29 12.51
C LYS A 357 19.25 -26.16 13.46
N GLN A 358 18.69 -24.96 13.61
CA GLN A 358 17.49 -24.67 14.39
C GLN A 358 16.17 -24.88 13.61
N GLY A 359 16.22 -25.45 12.41
CA GLY A 359 15.03 -25.85 11.65
C GLY A 359 14.51 -24.80 10.67
N ALA A 360 15.28 -23.76 10.35
CA ALA A 360 14.89 -22.85 9.28
C ALA A 360 14.85 -23.56 7.92
N ILE A 361 13.85 -23.24 7.12
CA ILE A 361 13.67 -23.76 5.76
C ILE A 361 13.87 -22.60 4.79
N ASN A 362 14.59 -22.86 3.70
CA ASN A 362 14.73 -21.90 2.61
C ASN A 362 13.86 -22.36 1.43
N PHE A 363 12.79 -21.62 1.17
CA PHE A 363 11.98 -21.82 -0.03
C PHE A 363 12.57 -20.97 -1.15
N SER A 364 13.28 -21.59 -2.09
CA SER A 364 13.77 -20.89 -3.28
C SER A 364 12.68 -20.88 -4.36
N SER A 365 12.22 -19.70 -4.75
CA SER A 365 11.47 -19.48 -6.00
C SER A 365 12.40 -18.96 -7.09
N GLN A 366 12.04 -19.16 -8.35
CA GLN A 366 12.70 -18.44 -9.45
C GLN A 366 12.17 -17.01 -9.49
N GLU A 367 13.06 -16.05 -9.35
CA GLU A 367 12.76 -14.63 -9.52
C GLU A 367 13.14 -14.19 -10.93
N VAL A 368 12.28 -13.40 -11.57
CA VAL A 368 12.50 -12.87 -12.92
C VAL A 368 12.80 -11.38 -12.80
N ARG A 369 13.92 -10.95 -13.40
CA ARG A 369 14.30 -9.53 -13.49
C ARG A 369 14.27 -9.08 -14.95
N PHE A 370 13.65 -7.92 -15.19
CA PHE A 370 13.56 -7.32 -16.52
C PHE A 370 14.71 -6.35 -16.75
N LYS A 371 15.24 -6.33 -17.98
CA LYS A 371 16.14 -5.26 -18.47
C LYS A 371 15.35 -4.45 -19.49
N LEU A 372 14.99 -3.23 -19.11
CA LEU A 372 14.20 -2.32 -19.93
C LEU A 372 15.12 -1.42 -20.76
N ASN A 373 14.61 -0.89 -21.87
CA ASN A 373 15.33 0.12 -22.66
C ASN A 373 14.91 1.53 -22.19
N GLU A 374 15.39 2.58 -22.85
CA GLU A 374 15.09 3.98 -22.46
C GLU A 374 13.60 4.35 -22.53
N LYS A 375 12.76 3.56 -23.23
CA LYS A 375 11.31 3.75 -23.33
C LYS A 375 10.51 2.84 -22.38
N GLY A 376 11.18 2.15 -21.46
CA GLY A 376 10.62 1.03 -20.70
C GLY A 376 10.61 -0.25 -21.52
#